data_AF-A0A2V7V8Y7-F1
#
_entry.id   AF-A0A2V7V8Y7-F1
#
_cell.length_a   1.000
_cell.length_b   1.000
_cell.length_c   1.000
_cell.angle_alpha   90.00
_cell.angle_beta   90.00
_cell.angle_gamma   90.00
#
_symmetry.space_group_name_H-M   'P 1'
#
loop_
_entity.id
_entity.type
_entity.pdbx_description
1 polymer ?
#
loop_
_entity_poly.entity_id
_entity_poly.type
_entity_poly.pdbx_seq_one_letter_code
_entity_poly.pdbx_strand_id
1 'polypeptide(L)'
;MPVSRLLPPLLAALAAASCREGRTPDPVILELDQQVVRRSDFDRHLAEVEVRGGVPLSPEVRRGLLDAFLEERALVIEARGRGLLGEGAGREDEQRAVAALLSQAVVSLEVTDQEVAAYYRDHAGEMAVPETVTLRQILVPTLNEAREV
;
A
#
# COMPACT_ATOMS: atom_id res chain seq x y z
N MET A 1 -24.08 -64.29 48.11
CA MET A 1 -25.03 -63.17 48.25
C MET A 1 -24.24 -61.86 48.23
N PRO A 2 -24.77 -60.82 47.57
CA PRO A 2 -24.04 -59.81 46.78
C PRO A 2 -23.77 -58.55 47.62
N VAL A 3 -23.03 -57.53 47.20
CA VAL A 3 -23.52 -56.45 46.31
C VAL A 3 -22.32 -55.76 45.64
N SER A 4 -22.28 -55.90 44.31
CA SER A 4 -21.60 -55.00 43.38
C SER A 4 -22.07 -53.56 43.57
N ARG A 5 -21.16 -52.58 43.57
CA ARG A 5 -21.50 -51.20 43.23
C ARG A 5 -20.58 -50.69 42.15
N LEU A 6 -21.23 -50.44 41.02
CA LEU A 6 -20.71 -49.94 39.76
C LEU A 6 -20.16 -48.51 39.88
N LEU A 7 -19.19 -48.24 39.00
CA LEU A 7 -18.84 -46.98 38.35
C LEU A 7 -19.95 -45.88 38.38
N PRO A 8 -19.58 -44.59 38.45
CA PRO A 8 -19.24 -43.90 37.19
C PRO A 8 -18.17 -42.78 37.28
N PRO A 9 -17.17 -42.75 36.38
CA PRO A 9 -16.50 -41.55 35.94
C PRO A 9 -17.04 -41.21 34.53
N LEU A 10 -18.32 -40.86 34.42
CA LEU A 10 -18.91 -40.49 33.11
C LEU A 10 -19.42 -39.05 33.05
N LEU A 11 -19.03 -38.20 34.01
CA LEU A 11 -19.51 -36.81 34.10
C LEU A 11 -18.43 -35.75 33.86
N ALA A 12 -17.17 -36.13 33.67
CA ALA A 12 -16.09 -35.17 33.43
C ALA A 12 -15.79 -34.91 31.94
N ALA A 13 -16.35 -35.71 31.01
CA ALA A 13 -16.01 -35.62 29.58
C ALA A 13 -16.85 -34.60 28.78
N LEU A 14 -17.96 -34.06 29.32
CA LEU A 14 -18.79 -33.09 28.59
C LEU A 14 -18.39 -31.62 28.79
N ALA A 15 -17.49 -31.30 29.74
CA ALA A 15 -17.07 -29.91 29.96
C ALA A 15 -16.01 -29.42 28.96
N ALA A 16 -15.33 -30.33 28.24
CA ALA A 16 -14.29 -29.95 27.27
C ALA A 16 -14.84 -29.57 25.87
N ALA A 17 -16.13 -29.82 25.60
CA ALA A 17 -16.74 -29.48 24.31
C ALA A 17 -17.30 -28.05 24.24
N SER A 18 -17.40 -27.34 25.38
CA SER A 18 -18.04 -26.02 25.45
C SER A 18 -17.12 -24.83 25.18
N CYS A 19 -15.82 -25.04 24.88
CA CYS A 19 -14.90 -23.96 24.49
C CYS A 19 -14.78 -23.78 22.96
N ARG A 20 -15.65 -24.40 22.16
CA ARG A 20 -15.79 -24.09 20.72
C ARG A 20 -16.88 -23.04 20.49
N GLU A 21 -16.82 -21.97 21.25
CA GLU A 21 -17.67 -20.80 21.07
C GLU A 21 -16.99 -19.87 20.04
N GLY A 22 -17.58 -19.77 18.84
CA GLY A 22 -17.53 -18.53 18.06
C GLY A 22 -16.27 -18.15 17.26
N ARG A 23 -15.47 -19.10 16.73
CA ARG A 23 -14.54 -18.72 15.64
C ARG A 23 -15.31 -18.60 14.33
N THR A 24 -15.79 -17.39 14.03
CA THR A 24 -16.18 -17.03 12.67
C THR A 24 -15.00 -17.36 11.74
N PRO A 25 -15.21 -18.13 10.65
CA PRO A 25 -14.14 -18.43 9.70
C PRO A 25 -13.56 -17.13 9.14
N ASP A 26 -12.23 -17.04 9.03
CA ASP A 26 -11.55 -15.89 8.42
C ASP A 26 -11.82 -15.87 6.90
N PRO A 27 -12.67 -14.94 6.40
CA PRO A 27 -13.17 -15.00 5.05
C PRO A 27 -12.06 -14.71 4.02
N VAL A 28 -12.15 -15.39 2.88
CA VAL A 28 -11.30 -15.13 1.72
C VAL A 28 -11.81 -13.86 1.04
N ILE A 29 -10.91 -12.93 0.76
CA ILE A 29 -11.21 -11.66 0.10
C ILE A 29 -10.58 -11.56 -1.31
N LEU A 30 -9.57 -12.40 -1.59
CA LEU A 30 -9.02 -12.60 -2.92
C LEU A 30 -8.49 -14.03 -3.04
N GLU A 31 -8.77 -14.66 -4.17
CA GLU A 31 -8.21 -15.95 -4.58
C GLU A 31 -7.69 -15.80 -6.01
N LEU A 32 -6.40 -16.07 -6.20
CA LEU A 32 -5.72 -15.96 -7.49
C LEU A 32 -4.58 -16.99 -7.55
N ASP A 33 -4.52 -17.78 -8.62
CA ASP A 33 -3.48 -18.79 -8.86
C ASP A 33 -3.18 -19.70 -7.66
N GLN A 34 -4.26 -20.21 -7.03
CA GLN A 34 -4.21 -21.07 -5.83
C GLN A 34 -3.63 -20.38 -4.57
N GLN A 35 -3.36 -19.08 -4.65
CA GLN A 35 -3.01 -18.25 -3.50
C GLN A 35 -4.27 -17.56 -2.97
N VAL A 36 -4.38 -17.50 -1.66
CA VAL A 36 -5.55 -16.98 -0.96
C VAL A 36 -5.11 -15.85 -0.05
N VAL A 37 -5.78 -14.71 -0.16
CA VAL A 37 -5.66 -13.57 0.75
C VAL A 37 -6.93 -13.49 1.58
N ARG A 38 -6.77 -13.38 2.90
CA ARG A 38 -7.88 -13.37 3.84
C ARG A 38 -8.10 -12.01 4.46
N ARG A 39 -9.25 -11.86 5.11
CA ARG A 39 -9.60 -10.65 5.85
C ARG A 39 -8.57 -10.33 6.94
N SER A 40 -8.04 -11.33 7.63
CA SER A 40 -7.00 -11.13 8.64
C SER A 40 -5.69 -10.56 8.08
N ASP A 41 -5.37 -10.78 6.80
CA ASP A 41 -4.20 -10.18 6.16
C ASP A 41 -4.41 -8.68 5.94
N PHE A 42 -5.62 -8.29 5.55
CA PHE A 42 -5.99 -6.88 5.43
C PHE A 42 -6.01 -6.17 6.79
N ASP A 43 -6.56 -6.80 7.83
CA ASP A 43 -6.57 -6.22 9.18
C ASP A 43 -5.13 -6.04 9.72
N ARG A 44 -4.21 -6.95 9.39
CA ARG A 44 -2.77 -6.81 9.70
C ARG A 44 -2.15 -5.65 8.95
N HIS A 45 -2.45 -5.49 7.66
CA HIS A 45 -1.99 -4.36 6.86
C HIS A 45 -2.48 -3.02 7.44
N LEU A 46 -3.76 -2.92 7.83
CA LEU A 46 -4.30 -1.71 8.46
C LEU A 46 -3.56 -1.36 9.76
N ALA A 47 -3.26 -2.36 10.59
CA ALA A 47 -2.52 -2.14 11.84
C ALA A 47 -1.11 -1.59 11.58
N GLU A 48 -0.42 -2.07 10.55
CA GLU A 48 0.90 -1.57 10.18
C GLU A 48 0.85 -0.14 9.61
N VAL A 49 -0.19 0.19 8.84
CA VAL A 49 -0.43 1.55 8.35
C VAL A 49 -0.70 2.50 9.51
N GLU A 50 -1.51 2.10 10.50
CA GLU A 50 -1.77 2.89 11.72
C GLU A 50 -0.49 3.15 12.52
N VAL A 51 0.34 2.11 12.72
CA VAL A 51 1.62 2.24 13.41
C VAL A 51 2.55 3.22 12.68
N ARG A 52 2.59 3.18 11.35
CA ARG A 52 3.41 4.09 10.55
C ARG A 52 2.89 5.53 10.56
N GLY A 53 1.57 5.70 10.51
CA GLY A 53 0.91 7.01 10.49
C GLY A 53 0.83 7.68 11.87
N GLY A 54 0.97 6.92 12.95
CA GLY A 54 0.89 7.42 14.33
C GLY A 54 -0.51 7.87 14.77
N VAL A 55 -1.53 7.65 13.95
CA VAL A 55 -2.93 8.00 14.22
C VAL A 55 -3.86 6.87 13.78
N PRO A 56 -4.97 6.61 14.50
CA PRO A 56 -5.99 5.65 14.08
C PRO A 56 -6.62 6.06 12.73
N LEU A 57 -6.87 5.08 11.87
CA LEU A 57 -7.53 5.30 10.58
C LEU A 57 -9.04 5.45 10.75
N SER A 58 -9.62 6.47 10.12
CA SER A 58 -11.07 6.64 10.07
C SER A 58 -11.75 5.50 9.29
N PRO A 59 -13.04 5.21 9.54
CA PRO A 59 -13.78 4.18 8.79
C PRO A 59 -13.81 4.39 7.27
N GLU A 60 -13.77 5.65 6.81
CA GLU A 60 -13.73 6.02 5.39
C GLU A 60 -12.38 5.63 4.78
N VAL A 61 -11.28 5.98 5.45
CA VAL A 61 -9.93 5.64 4.99
C VAL A 61 -9.73 4.13 4.99
N ARG A 62 -10.18 3.44 6.04
CA ARG A 62 -10.11 1.97 6.11
C ARG A 62 -10.82 1.29 4.93
N ARG A 63 -11.96 1.84 4.48
CA ARG A 63 -12.65 1.33 3.28
C ARG A 63 -11.88 1.63 2.00
N GLY A 64 -11.33 2.83 1.87
CA GLY A 64 -10.55 3.24 0.69
C GLY A 64 -9.24 2.48 0.50
N LEU A 65 -8.68 1.90 1.56
CA LEU A 65 -7.44 1.11 1.49
C LEU A 65 -7.64 -0.32 0.98
N LEU A 66 -8.88 -0.82 0.90
CA LEU A 66 -9.13 -2.20 0.51
C LEU A 66 -8.69 -2.46 -0.94
N ASP A 67 -9.07 -1.59 -1.87
CA ASP A 67 -8.77 -1.77 -3.29
C ASP A 67 -7.25 -1.75 -3.53
N ALA A 68 -6.55 -0.74 -3.00
CA ALA A 68 -5.09 -0.65 -3.09
C ALA A 68 -4.38 -1.86 -2.48
N PHE A 69 -4.87 -2.38 -1.36
CA PHE A 69 -4.33 -3.61 -0.75
C PHE A 69 -4.53 -4.83 -1.65
N LEU A 70 -5.72 -5.01 -2.24
CA LEU A 70 -6.01 -6.14 -3.12
C LEU A 70 -5.17 -6.08 -4.40
N GLU A 71 -5.00 -4.89 -4.99
CA GLU A 71 -4.13 -4.66 -6.13
C GLU A 71 -2.67 -5.02 -5.81
N GLU A 72 -2.14 -4.54 -4.68
CA GLU A 72 -0.79 -4.88 -4.22
C GLU A 72 -0.64 -6.40 -4.06
N ARG A 73 -1.63 -7.08 -3.44
CA ARG A 73 -1.57 -8.53 -3.27
C ARG A 73 -1.63 -9.29 -4.58
N ALA A 74 -2.47 -8.86 -5.53
CA ALA A 74 -2.54 -9.46 -6.86
C ALA A 74 -1.18 -9.37 -7.57
N LEU A 75 -0.51 -8.21 -7.50
CA LEU A 75 0.83 -8.02 -8.07
C LEU A 75 1.88 -8.93 -7.42
N VAL A 76 1.82 -9.13 -6.10
CA VAL A 76 2.74 -10.04 -5.41
C VAL A 76 2.51 -11.50 -5.83
N ILE A 77 1.25 -11.91 -5.98
CA ILE A 77 0.89 -13.25 -6.46
C ILE A 77 1.45 -13.47 -7.86
N GLU A 78 1.24 -12.52 -8.77
CA GLU A 78 1.78 -12.56 -10.13
C GLU A 78 3.32 -12.61 -10.14
N ALA A 79 3.98 -11.77 -9.34
CA ALA A 79 5.44 -11.74 -9.26
C ALA A 79 6.01 -13.09 -8.79
N ARG A 80 5.33 -13.74 -7.82
CA ARG A 80 5.67 -15.09 -7.38
C ARG A 80 5.42 -16.13 -8.48
N GLY A 81 4.30 -16.04 -9.20
CA GLY A 81 3.98 -16.90 -10.33
C GLY A 81 5.06 -16.85 -11.43
N ARG A 82 5.70 -15.69 -11.61
CA ARG A 82 6.84 -15.49 -12.52
C ARG A 82 8.21 -15.85 -11.94
N GLY A 83 8.28 -16.37 -10.72
CA GLY A 83 9.52 -16.73 -10.05
C GLY A 83 10.38 -15.54 -9.62
N LEU A 84 9.80 -14.33 -9.54
CA LEU A 84 10.50 -13.12 -9.07
C LEU A 84 10.57 -13.03 -7.54
N LEU A 85 9.83 -13.89 -6.83
CA LEU A 85 9.75 -13.91 -5.38
C LEU A 85 9.91 -15.34 -4.85
N GLY A 86 10.88 -15.54 -3.96
CA GLY A 86 11.15 -16.82 -3.31
C GLY A 86 10.16 -17.16 -2.17
N GLU A 87 10.22 -18.40 -1.69
CA GLU A 87 9.47 -18.82 -0.49
C GLU A 87 9.98 -18.10 0.76
N GLY A 88 9.06 -17.71 1.66
CA GLY A 88 9.41 -17.03 2.91
C GLY A 88 9.96 -15.61 2.75
N ALA A 89 9.89 -15.04 1.54
CA ALA A 89 10.35 -13.68 1.24
C ALA A 89 9.62 -12.63 2.09
N GLY A 90 10.38 -11.62 2.55
CA GLY A 90 9.88 -10.55 3.38
C GLY A 90 9.22 -9.42 2.57
N ARG A 91 8.71 -8.41 3.27
CA ARG A 91 8.07 -7.24 2.65
C ARG A 91 8.97 -6.49 1.67
N GLU A 92 10.26 -6.34 1.99
CA GLU A 92 11.22 -5.67 1.09
C GLU A 92 11.45 -6.47 -0.20
N ASP A 93 11.41 -7.80 -0.11
CA ASP A 93 11.51 -8.68 -1.27
C ASP A 93 10.26 -8.60 -2.14
N GLU A 94 9.07 -8.57 -1.52
CA GLU A 94 7.79 -8.37 -2.23
C GLU A 94 7.82 -7.07 -3.03
N GLN A 95 8.26 -5.96 -2.42
CA GLN A 95 8.37 -4.66 -3.11
C GLN A 95 9.33 -4.70 -4.30
N ARG A 96 10.50 -5.33 -4.14
CA ARG A 96 11.47 -5.48 -5.24
C ARG A 96 10.93 -6.35 -6.36
N ALA A 97 10.25 -7.45 -6.03
CA ALA A 97 9.67 -8.35 -7.01
C ALA A 97 8.55 -7.68 -7.81
N VAL A 98 7.69 -6.89 -7.16
CA VAL A 98 6.64 -6.11 -7.84
C VAL A 98 7.25 -5.04 -8.74
N ALA A 99 8.30 -4.33 -8.30
CA ALA A 99 8.99 -3.37 -9.16
C ALA A 99 9.61 -4.03 -10.40
N ALA A 100 10.21 -5.21 -10.24
CA ALA A 100 10.76 -6.00 -11.35
C ALA A 100 9.67 -6.54 -12.29
N LEU A 101 8.50 -6.92 -11.75
CA LEU A 101 7.34 -7.32 -12.54
C LEU A 101 6.84 -6.16 -13.41
N LEU A 102 6.68 -4.98 -12.81
CA LEU A 102 6.19 -3.80 -13.50
C LEU A 102 7.17 -3.33 -14.58
N SER A 103 8.48 -3.36 -14.32
CA SER A 103 9.48 -2.95 -15.32
C SER A 103 9.48 -3.84 -16.56
N GLN A 104 9.10 -5.12 -16.43
CA GLN A 104 8.93 -6.02 -17.57
C GLN A 104 7.63 -5.75 -18.35
N ALA A 105 6.62 -5.17 -17.71
CA ALA A 105 5.34 -4.84 -18.32
C ALA A 105 5.34 -3.46 -19.02
N VAL A 106 6.26 -2.57 -18.63
CA VAL A 106 6.41 -1.27 -19.30
C VAL A 106 6.96 -1.50 -20.70
N VAL A 107 6.15 -1.20 -21.71
CA VAL A 107 6.61 -1.11 -23.10
C VAL A 107 7.69 -0.04 -23.16
N SER A 108 8.87 -0.39 -23.67
CA SER A 108 9.89 0.60 -23.99
C SER A 108 9.33 1.48 -25.09
N LEU A 109 8.97 2.71 -24.75
CA LEU A 109 8.61 3.73 -25.73
C LEU A 109 9.93 4.27 -26.28
N GLU A 110 10.21 3.98 -27.55
CA GLU A 110 11.31 4.62 -28.26
C GLU A 110 10.95 6.10 -28.46
N VAL A 111 11.52 6.97 -27.64
CA VAL A 111 11.40 8.41 -27.81
C VAL A 111 12.52 8.86 -28.74
N THR A 112 12.15 9.37 -29.91
CA THR A 112 13.09 9.82 -30.93
C THR A 112 13.59 11.24 -30.67
N ASP A 113 14.80 11.57 -31.14
CA ASP A 113 15.32 12.94 -31.08
C ASP A 113 14.39 13.96 -31.76
N GLN A 114 13.66 13.53 -32.79
CA GLN A 114 12.69 14.37 -33.48
C GLN A 114 11.49 14.73 -32.58
N GLU A 115 10.96 13.76 -31.83
CA GLU A 115 9.88 13.97 -30.87
C GLU A 115 10.33 14.86 -29.71
N VAL A 116 11.55 14.64 -29.20
CA VAL A 116 12.14 15.52 -28.17
C VAL A 116 12.26 16.95 -28.68
N ALA A 117 12.78 17.13 -29.90
CA ALA A 117 12.95 18.45 -30.50
C ALA A 117 11.60 19.14 -30.77
N ALA A 118 10.58 18.38 -31.19
CA ALA A 118 9.23 18.90 -31.37
C ALA A 118 8.62 19.36 -30.04
N TYR A 119 8.66 18.49 -29.02
CA TYR A 119 8.17 18.81 -27.68
C TYR A 119 8.85 20.06 -27.11
N TYR A 120 10.17 20.15 -27.22
CA TYR A 120 10.93 21.30 -26.73
C TYR A 120 10.51 22.61 -27.42
N ARG A 121 10.33 22.60 -28.75
CA ARG A 121 9.87 23.80 -29.48
C ARG A 121 8.48 24.23 -29.04
N ASP A 122 7.57 23.27 -28.87
CA ASP A 122 6.17 23.53 -28.51
C ASP A 122 6.03 24.03 -27.05
N HIS A 123 6.97 23.68 -26.17
CA HIS A 123 6.96 24.03 -24.73
C HIS A 123 8.13 24.94 -24.32
N ALA A 124 8.77 25.63 -25.26
CA ALA A 124 9.98 26.42 -24.99
C ALA A 124 9.79 27.49 -23.90
N GLY A 125 8.57 28.05 -23.80
CA GLY A 125 8.23 29.05 -22.79
C GLY A 125 8.20 28.53 -21.35
N GLU A 126 7.94 27.23 -21.15
CA GLU A 126 7.95 26.58 -19.82
C GLU A 126 9.36 26.28 -19.33
N MET A 127 10.29 26.13 -20.27
CA MET A 127 11.70 25.81 -19.98
C MET A 127 12.56 27.07 -19.87
N ALA A 128 11.99 28.25 -20.09
CA ALA A 128 12.68 29.51 -19.91
C ALA A 128 13.00 29.72 -18.43
N VAL A 129 14.27 29.94 -18.12
CA VAL A 129 14.67 30.40 -16.79
C VAL A 129 14.14 31.83 -16.64
N PRO A 130 13.30 32.13 -15.64
CA PRO A 130 12.79 33.49 -15.45
C PRO A 130 13.96 34.45 -15.20
N GLU A 131 13.85 35.65 -15.77
CA GLU A 131 14.88 36.67 -15.58
C GLU A 131 14.96 37.06 -14.10
N THR A 132 16.15 36.94 -13.53
CA THR A 132 16.43 37.38 -12.16
C THR A 132 17.26 38.65 -12.19
N VAL A 133 16.75 39.70 -11.53
CA VAL A 133 17.46 40.98 -11.39
C VAL A 133 17.74 41.29 -9.92
N THR A 134 18.95 41.71 -9.63
CA THR A 134 19.32 42.23 -8.29
C THR A 134 19.10 43.74 -8.29
N LEU A 135 18.20 44.21 -7.42
CA LEU A 135 17.86 45.62 -7.32
C LEU A 135 17.87 46.11 -5.88
N ARG A 136 18.20 47.39 -5.71
CA ARG A 136 18.15 48.11 -4.44
C ARG A 136 17.12 49.22 -4.58
N GLN A 137 16.08 49.21 -3.75
CA GLN A 137 15.01 50.19 -3.77
C GLN A 137 15.01 51.04 -2.50
N ILE A 138 14.62 52.30 -2.64
CA ILE A 138 14.30 53.20 -1.52
C ILE A 138 12.82 53.55 -1.68
N LEU A 139 12.01 53.25 -0.66
CA LEU A 139 10.59 53.55 -0.64
C LEU A 139 10.36 54.87 0.10
N VAL A 140 9.69 55.82 -0.55
CA VAL A 140 9.32 57.11 0.03
C VAL A 140 7.81 57.37 -0.13
N PRO A 141 7.19 58.20 0.73
CA PRO A 141 5.73 58.38 0.75
C PRO A 141 5.15 59.11 -0.46
N THR A 142 5.94 59.95 -1.13
CA THR A 142 5.44 60.82 -2.20
C THR A 142 6.32 60.81 -3.45
N LEU A 143 5.71 61.12 -4.61
CA LEU A 143 6.41 61.20 -5.89
C LEU A 143 7.46 62.33 -5.92
N ASN A 144 7.21 63.42 -5.20
CA ASN A 144 8.17 64.52 -5.12
C ASN A 144 9.43 64.09 -4.37
N GLU A 145 9.27 63.41 -3.23
CA GLU A 145 10.42 62.86 -2.50
C GLU A 145 11.20 61.86 -3.35
N ALA A 146 10.52 61.03 -4.16
CA ALA A 146 11.19 60.05 -5.03
C ALA A 146 12.05 60.67 -6.13
N ARG A 147 11.82 61.93 -6.50
CA ARG A 147 12.62 62.66 -7.50
C ARG A 147 13.86 63.33 -6.91
N GLU A 148 13.94 63.44 -5.59
CA GLU A 148 15.00 64.15 -4.87
C GLU A 148 16.04 63.20 -4.23
N VAL A 149 15.84 61.88 -4.32
CA VAL A 149 16.74 60.83 -3.78
C VAL A 149 17.78 60.36 -4.80
#